data_AF-A0A447PS63-F1
#
_entry.id   AF-A0A447PS63-F1
#
_cell.length_a   1.000
_cell.length_b   1.000
_cell.length_c   1.000
_cell.angle_alpha   90.00
_cell.angle_beta   90.00
_cell.angle_gamma   90.00
#
_symmetry.space_group_name_H-M   'P 1'
#
loop_
_entity.id
_entity.type
_entity.pdbx_description
1 polymer ?
#
loop_
_entity_poly.entity_id
_entity_poly.type
_entity_poly.pdbx_seq_one_letter_code
_entity_poly.pdbx_strand_id
1 'polypeptide(L)' 'MKWFNTLSHNRWLEQETDRIFNFGKNAVVPTGFGWLGNKGQIKEEMGTPSLDHGAYVARLFRGGVDGPTGRL' A
#
# COMPACT_ATOMS: atom_id res chain seq x y z
N MET A 1 -22.61 -16.24 14.17
CA MET A 1 -21.57 -16.49 13.15
C MET A 1 -20.21 -16.23 13.81
N LYS A 2 -19.26 -17.17 13.78
CA LYS A 2 -17.89 -16.96 14.30
C LYS A 2 -16.91 -16.95 13.14
N TRP A 3 -16.18 -15.85 12.95
CA TRP A 3 -15.19 -15.69 11.88
C TRP A 3 -13.78 -15.65 12.45
N PHE A 4 -13.57 -14.88 13.52
CA PHE A 4 -12.28 -14.83 14.21
C PHE A 4 -11.86 -16.21 14.72
N ASN A 5 -10.58 -16.53 14.48
CA ASN A 5 -9.92 -17.78 14.87
C ASN A 5 -10.58 -19.04 14.27
N THR A 6 -11.26 -18.91 13.12
CA THR A 6 -11.79 -20.07 12.38
C THR A 6 -10.92 -20.38 11.18
N LEU A 7 -10.62 -21.66 10.95
CA LEU A 7 -9.76 -22.10 9.84
C LEU A 7 -10.33 -21.74 8.47
N SER A 8 -11.66 -21.79 8.30
CA SER A 8 -12.31 -21.41 7.04
C SER A 8 -12.09 -19.93 6.72
N HIS A 9 -12.21 -19.05 7.71
CA HIS A 9 -11.96 -17.63 7.52
C HIS A 9 -10.49 -17.33 7.27
N ASN A 10 -9.58 -17.97 8.02
CA ASN A 10 -8.14 -17.79 7.83
C ASN A 10 -7.67 -18.26 6.44
N ARG A 11 -8.22 -19.37 5.91
CA ARG A 11 -7.92 -19.83 4.54
C ARG A 11 -8.39 -18.85 3.47
N TRP A 12 -9.55 -18.24 3.67
CA TRP A 12 -10.03 -17.20 2.77
C TRP A 12 -9.11 -15.97 2.81
N LEU A 13 -8.68 -15.55 4.00
CA LEU A 13 -7.71 -14.47 4.17
C LEU A 13 -6.38 -14.77 3.50
N GLU A 14 -5.86 -16.00 3.63
CA GLU A 14 -4.63 -16.44 2.98
C GLU A 14 -4.73 -16.33 1.45
N GLN A 15 -5.80 -16.87 0.86
CA GLN A 15 -6.04 -16.82 -0.59
C GLN A 15 -6.14 -15.39 -1.13
N GLU A 16 -6.83 -14.52 -0.41
CA GLU A 16 -6.94 -13.12 -0.82
C GLU A 16 -5.60 -12.38 -0.63
N THR A 17 -4.85 -12.70 0.43
CA THR A 17 -3.54 -12.11 0.67
C THR A 17 -2.53 -12.49 -0.43
N ASP A 18 -2.54 -13.74 -0.89
CA ASP A 18 -1.71 -14.18 -2.03
C ASP A 18 -2.02 -13.40 -3.31
N ARG A 19 -3.31 -13.10 -3.55
CA ARG A 19 -3.74 -12.27 -4.69
C ARG A 19 -3.18 -10.85 -4.59
N ILE A 20 -3.20 -10.26 -3.39
CA ILE A 20 -2.64 -8.92 -3.12
C ILE A 20 -1.11 -8.91 -3.31
N PHE A 21 -0.40 -9.94 -2.84
CA PHE A 21 1.04 -10.05 -3.07
C PHE A 21 1.38 -10.16 -4.56
N ASN A 22 0.60 -10.90 -5.33
CA ASN A 22 0.82 -11.01 -6.78
C ASN A 22 0.58 -9.68 -7.50
N PHE A 23 -0.38 -8.86 -7.06
CA PHE A 23 -0.57 -7.52 -7.60
C PHE A 23 0.63 -6.60 -7.30
N GLY A 24 1.15 -6.66 -6.07
CA GLY A 24 2.30 -5.85 -5.63
C GLY A 24 3.61 -6.13 -6.37
N LYS A 25 3.81 -7.37 -6.84
CA LYS A 25 5.01 -7.76 -7.62
C LYS A 25 5.19 -6.95 -8.90
N ASN A 26 4.12 -6.41 -9.47
CA ASN A 26 4.20 -5.58 -10.68
C ASN A 26 4.86 -4.20 -10.43
N ALA A 27 5.13 -3.84 -9.18
CA ALA A 27 5.76 -2.56 -8.84
C ALA A 27 7.29 -2.55 -9.03
N VAL A 28 7.92 -3.68 -9.33
CA VAL A 28 9.39 -3.77 -9.39
C VAL A 28 9.94 -2.92 -10.54
N VAL A 29 10.90 -2.06 -10.22
CA VAL A 29 11.61 -1.18 -11.15
C VAL A 29 13.10 -1.14 -10.78
N PRO A 30 14.03 -0.77 -11.69
CA PRO A 30 15.47 -0.85 -11.43
C PRO A 30 15.95 -0.09 -10.18
N THR A 31 15.22 0.96 -9.78
CA THR A 31 15.54 1.82 -8.64
C THR A 31 14.76 1.50 -7.36
N GLY A 32 13.97 0.41 -7.33
CA GLY A 32 13.17 0.00 -6.17
C GLY A 32 11.75 -0.45 -6.55
N PHE A 33 10.74 0.24 -6.02
CA PHE A 33 9.33 -0.01 -6.28
C PHE A 33 8.62 1.24 -6.82
N GLY A 34 7.98 1.11 -7.98
CA GLY A 34 7.19 2.16 -8.62
C GLY A 34 5.76 2.25 -8.08
N TRP A 35 5.02 3.24 -8.59
CA TRP A 35 3.63 3.47 -8.20
C TRP A 35 2.68 2.61 -9.03
N LEU A 36 1.92 1.71 -8.41
CA LEU A 36 0.91 0.90 -9.11
C LEU A 36 -0.37 1.69 -9.41
N GLY A 37 -0.83 1.63 -10.65
CA GLY A 37 -2.14 2.09 -11.08
C GLY A 37 -3.24 1.06 -10.83
N ASN A 38 -4.48 1.45 -11.08
CA ASN A 38 -5.67 0.63 -10.78
C ASN A 38 -5.73 -0.73 -11.49
N LYS A 39 -4.93 -0.96 -12.54
CA LYS A 39 -4.86 -2.22 -13.28
C LYS A 39 -3.53 -2.95 -13.09
N GLY A 40 -2.71 -2.54 -12.11
CA GLY A 40 -1.42 -3.17 -11.81
C GLY A 40 -0.27 -2.72 -12.72
N GLN A 41 -0.47 -1.70 -13.55
CA GLN A 41 0.57 -1.07 -14.35
C GLN A 41 1.33 -0.02 -13.55
N ILE A 42 2.63 0.15 -13.80
CA ILE A 42 3.43 1.21 -13.16
C ILE A 42 3.04 2.57 -13.77
N LYS A 43 2.77 3.56 -12.90
CA LYS A 43 2.54 4.95 -13.26
C LYS A 43 3.86 5.71 -13.22
N GLU A 44 4.58 5.72 -14.34
CA GLU A 44 5.88 6.41 -14.46
C GLU A 44 5.81 7.92 -14.18
N GLU A 45 4.65 8.54 -14.42
CA GLU A 45 4.40 9.97 -14.16
C GLU A 45 4.53 10.37 -12.69
N MET A 46 4.36 9.43 -11.75
CA MET A 46 4.49 9.70 -10.31
C MET A 46 5.94 9.62 -9.81
N GLY A 47 6.87 9.22 -10.69
CA GLY A 47 8.25 8.90 -10.34
C GLY A 47 8.38 7.67 -9.44
N THR A 48 9.61 7.21 -9.24
CA THR A 48 9.93 6.29 -8.16
C THR A 48 10.18 7.09 -6.89
N PRO A 49 9.56 6.78 -5.75
CA PRO A 49 9.99 7.34 -4.48
C PRO A 49 11.44 6.89 -4.27
N SER A 50 12.40 7.79 -4.51
CA SER A 50 13.80 7.48 -4.21
C SER A 50 13.93 7.28 -2.70
N LEU A 51 14.74 6.30 -2.30
CA LEU A 51 14.99 5.96 -0.90
C LEU A 51 15.50 7.14 -0.03
N ASP A 52 15.87 8.26 -0.67
CA ASP A 52 16.26 9.52 -0.03
C ASP A 52 15.06 10.38 0.46
N HIS A 53 13.82 10.01 0.08
CA HIS A 53 12.58 10.70 0.45
C HIS A 53 11.81 10.00 1.59
N GLY A 54 12.49 9.60 2.67
CA GLY A 54 11.86 9.00 3.85
C GLY A 54 10.69 9.80 4.47
N ALA A 55 10.59 11.10 4.15
CA ALA A 55 9.53 11.99 4.63
C ALA A 55 8.18 11.84 3.92
N TYR A 56 8.13 11.37 2.66
CA TYR A 56 6.89 11.38 1.86
C TYR A 56 5.98 10.17 2.17
N VAL A 57 6.57 8.99 2.35
CA VAL A 57 5.84 7.75 2.69
C VAL A 57 5.25 7.85 4.10
N ALA A 58 5.99 8.41 5.06
CA ALA A 58 5.51 8.62 6.43
C ALA A 58 4.32 9.60 6.51
N ARG A 59 4.20 10.56 5.57
CA ARG A 59 3.12 11.55 5.55
C ARG A 59 1.79 10.98 5.06
N LEU A 60 1.82 10.00 4.15
CA LEU A 60 0.60 9.40 3.60
C LEU A 60 -0.03 8.37 4.54
N PHE A 61 0.77 7.60 5.29
CA PHE A 61 0.25 6.66 6.29
C PHE A 61 -0.16 7.33 7.62
N ARG A 62 0.23 8.60 7.85
CA ARG A 62 -0.15 9.40 9.04
C ARG A 62 -1.23 10.46 8.73
N GLY A 63 -2.00 10.28 7.66
CA GLY A 63 -3.07 11.20 7.24
C GLY A 63 -4.45 10.88 7.81
N GLY A 64 -4.55 10.24 8.98
CA GLY A 64 -5.81 9.73 9.54
C GLY A 64 -6.33 10.43 10.81
N VAL A 65 -5.52 11.23 11.50
CA VAL A 65 -5.96 11.95 12.71
C VAL A 65 -5.13 13.22 12.80
N ASP A 66 -5.76 14.37 12.60
CA ASP A 66 -5.46 15.68 13.21
C ASP A 66 -6.04 16.80 12.33
N GLY A 67 -7.26 17.21 12.69
CA GLY A 67 -7.89 18.42 12.17
C GLY A 67 -7.13 19.68 12.59
N PRO A 68 -7.37 20.81 11.89
CA PRO A 68 -6.51 21.99 11.96
C PRO A 68 -6.70 22.73 13.28
N THR A 69 -5.66 22.76 14.12
CA THR A 69 -5.51 23.76 15.18
C THR A 69 -4.56 24.86 14.70
N GLY A 70 -5.08 26.07 14.54
CA GLY A 70 -4.31 27.31 14.68
C GLY A 70 -3.88 28.04 13.40
N ARG A 71 -4.77 28.90 12.88
CA ARG A 71 -4.45 30.29 12.50
C ARG A 71 -5.74 31.10 12.31
N LEU A 72 -6.15 31.79 13.37
CA LEU A 72 -6.63 33.18 13.49
C LEU A 72 -7.18 33.35 14.92
#